data_AF-A0A6N9VEF0-F1
#
_entry.id   AF-A0A6N9VEF0-F1
#
_cell.length_a   1.000
_cell.length_b   1.000
_cell.length_c   1.000
_cell.angle_alpha   90.00
_cell.angle_beta   90.00
_cell.angle_gamma   90.00
#
_symmetry.space_group_name_H-M   'P 1'
#
loop_
_entity.id
_entity.type
_entity.pdbx_description
1 polymer ?
#
loop_
_entity_poly.entity_id
_entity_poly.type
_entity_poly.pdbx_seq_one_letter_code
_entity_poly.pdbx_strand_id
1 'polypeptide(L)'
;VEAAPRARAFASGVLTSWRFPSDLHDLGVLAASELVANSLQHGTPPMRLRLRRTDRRLIIEVTDGDDHLPRRRRAEAGDEAGRGIAIIATIASSWGSR
;
A
#
# COMPACT_ATOMS: atom_id res chain seq x y z
N VAL A 1 -6.56 -13.50 6.70
CA VAL A 1 -7.42 -13.23 5.52
C VAL A 1 -8.27 -11.95 5.67
N GLU A 2 -8.58 -11.46 6.88
CA GLU A 2 -9.41 -10.24 7.07
C GLU A 2 -8.73 -8.88 6.78
N ALA A 3 -7.42 -8.84 6.61
CA ALA A 3 -6.68 -7.57 6.60
C ALA A 3 -6.81 -6.80 5.27
N ALA A 4 -6.97 -7.47 4.12
CA ALA A 4 -7.21 -6.80 2.84
C ALA A 4 -8.60 -6.11 2.77
N PRO A 5 -9.72 -6.75 3.17
CA PRO A 5 -11.00 -6.07 3.31
C PRO A 5 -10.96 -4.86 4.27
N ARG A 6 -10.26 -4.98 5.41
CA ARG A 6 -10.09 -3.87 6.36
C ARG A 6 -9.29 -2.72 5.76
N ALA A 7 -8.19 -3.01 5.06
CA ALA A 7 -7.39 -1.99 4.37
C ALA A 7 -8.18 -1.26 3.29
N ARG A 8 -8.95 -2.01 2.48
CA ARG A 8 -9.84 -1.44 1.46
C ARG A 8 -10.89 -0.52 2.06
N ALA A 9 -11.58 -0.96 3.12
CA ALA A 9 -12.61 -0.17 3.79
C ALA A 9 -12.03 1.11 4.41
N PHE A 10 -10.88 0.99 5.09
CA PHE A 10 -10.17 2.13 5.67
C PHE A 10 -9.76 3.15 4.60
N ALA A 11 -9.10 2.68 3.54
CA ALA A 11 -8.64 3.56 2.45
C ALA A 11 -9.82 4.25 1.75
N SER A 12 -10.87 3.51 1.42
CA SER A 12 -12.05 4.08 0.76
C SER A 12 -12.74 5.14 1.65
N GLY A 13 -12.90 4.87 2.95
CA GLY A 13 -13.47 5.83 3.89
C GLY A 13 -12.64 7.12 3.99
N VAL A 14 -11.32 7.00 4.11
CA VAL A 14 -10.41 8.15 4.18
C VAL A 14 -10.43 8.95 2.88
N LEU A 15 -10.29 8.30 1.72
CA LEU A 15 -10.24 8.98 0.43
C LEU A 15 -11.58 9.64 0.07
N THR A 16 -12.70 9.03 0.46
CA THR A 16 -14.04 9.63 0.38
C THR A 16 -14.13 10.88 1.26
N SER A 17 -13.67 10.80 2.51
CA SER A 17 -13.68 11.95 3.44
C SER A 17 -12.83 13.12 2.93
N TRP A 18 -11.76 12.81 2.20
CA TRP A 18 -10.87 13.79 1.58
C TRP A 18 -11.37 14.29 0.22
N ARG A 19 -12.48 13.75 -0.30
CA ARG A 19 -13.08 14.15 -1.58
C ARG A 19 -12.09 14.02 -2.74
N PHE A 20 -11.33 12.93 -2.78
CA PHE A 20 -10.51 12.61 -3.94
C PHE A 20 -11.39 12.35 -5.17
N PRO A 21 -10.94 12.74 -6.38
CA PRO A 21 -11.60 12.32 -7.63
C PRO A 21 -11.74 10.80 -7.71
N SER A 22 -12.78 10.29 -8.35
CA SER A 22 -13.09 8.85 -8.45
C SER A 22 -11.87 8.02 -8.87
N ASP A 23 -11.17 8.47 -9.90
CA ASP A 23 -10.05 7.72 -10.48
C ASP A 23 -8.90 7.59 -9.46
N LEU A 24 -8.60 8.68 -8.74
CA LEU A 24 -7.55 8.68 -7.72
C LEU A 24 -8.00 7.98 -6.43
N HIS A 25 -9.29 7.97 -6.13
CA HIS A 25 -9.87 7.17 -5.07
C HIS A 25 -9.65 5.68 -5.34
N ASP A 26 -10.04 5.20 -6.53
CA ASP A 26 -9.98 3.78 -6.87
C ASP A 26 -8.54 3.28 -6.95
N LEU A 27 -7.64 4.06 -7.56
CA LEU A 27 -6.21 3.78 -7.57
C LEU A 27 -5.61 3.78 -6.16
N GLY A 28 -6.03 4.71 -5.29
CA GLY A 28 -5.55 4.77 -3.92
C GLY A 28 -6.00 3.57 -3.08
N VAL A 29 -7.25 3.13 -3.24
CA VAL A 29 -7.78 1.93 -2.58
C VAL A 29 -7.07 0.66 -3.05
N LEU A 30 -6.82 0.54 -4.35
CA LEU A 30 -6.07 -0.57 -4.93
C LEU A 30 -4.65 -0.60 -4.36
N ALA A 31 -3.92 0.53 -4.45
CA ALA A 31 -2.56 0.64 -3.93
C ALA A 31 -2.45 0.29 -2.44
N ALA A 32 -3.39 0.76 -1.60
CA ALA A 32 -3.41 0.41 -0.18
C ALA A 32 -3.65 -1.09 0.06
N SER A 33 -4.52 -1.70 -0.74
CA SER A 33 -4.81 -3.14 -0.63
C SER A 33 -3.60 -3.98 -1.01
N GLU A 34 -2.94 -3.64 -2.13
CA GLU A 34 -1.73 -4.33 -2.61
C GLU A 34 -0.56 -4.16 -1.64
N LEU A 35 -0.34 -2.94 -1.11
CA LEU A 35 0.70 -2.69 -0.11
C LEU A 35 0.47 -3.50 1.16
N VAL A 36 -0.75 -3.52 1.70
CA VAL A 36 -1.06 -4.30 2.91
C VAL A 36 -0.94 -5.80 2.65
N ALA A 37 -1.41 -6.30 1.51
CA ALA A 37 -1.26 -7.70 1.14
C ALA A 37 0.21 -8.12 1.06
N ASN A 38 1.02 -7.33 0.34
CA ASN A 38 2.46 -7.55 0.22
C ASN A 38 3.16 -7.53 1.59
N SER A 39 2.85 -6.54 2.41
CA SER A 39 3.46 -6.43 3.73
C SER A 39 2.99 -7.54 4.68
N LEU A 40 1.76 -8.08 4.57
CA LEU A 40 1.32 -9.21 5.41
C LEU A 40 1.99 -10.52 5.02
N GLN A 41 2.30 -10.67 3.74
CA GLN A 41 2.99 -11.86 3.23
C GLN A 41 4.48 -11.84 3.60
N HIS A 42 5.09 -10.66 3.70
CA HIS A 42 6.55 -10.54 3.79
C HIS A 42 7.10 -9.73 4.97
N GLY A 43 6.27 -8.96 5.66
CA GLY A 43 6.67 -8.06 6.76
C GLY A 43 6.41 -8.67 8.14
N THR A 44 6.95 -8.00 9.15
CA THR A 44 6.88 -8.46 10.56
C THR A 44 5.81 -7.69 11.34
N PRO A 45 4.84 -8.31 12.01
CA PRO A 45 3.93 -7.58 12.90
C PRO A 45 4.67 -6.85 14.05
N PRO A 46 4.16 -5.71 14.56
CA PRO A 46 2.89 -5.08 14.21
C PRO A 46 2.99 -4.20 12.95
N MET A 47 1.92 -4.22 12.16
CA MET A 47 1.84 -3.46 10.91
C MET A 47 0.93 -2.26 11.04
N ARG A 48 1.28 -1.15 10.37
CA ARG A 48 0.46 0.06 10.33
C ARG A 48 0.34 0.58 8.91
N LEU A 49 -0.90 0.77 8.46
CA LEU A 49 -1.23 1.50 7.24
C LEU A 49 -1.43 2.98 7.58
N ARG A 50 -0.78 3.86 6.83
CA ARG A 50 -0.93 5.30 6.92
C ARG A 50 -1.25 5.90 5.56
N LEU A 51 -2.25 6.77 5.54
CA LEU A 51 -2.60 7.61 4.39
C LEU A 51 -2.23 9.04 4.74
N ARG A 52 -1.61 9.75 3.81
CA ARG A 52 -1.34 11.20 3.93
C ARG A 52 -1.74 11.89 2.65
N ARG A 53 -2.45 13.01 2.79
CA ARG A 53 -2.72 13.94 1.70
C ARG A 53 -1.72 15.09 1.77
N THR A 54 -1.17 15.45 0.62
CA THR A 54 -0.51 16.75 0.40
C THR A 54 -1.30 17.53 -0.64
N ASP A 55 -0.88 18.76 -0.94
CA ASP A 55 -1.53 19.60 -1.94
C ASP A 55 -1.52 18.97 -3.34
N ARG A 56 -0.60 18.04 -3.61
CA ARG A 56 -0.40 17.47 -4.95
C ARG A 56 -0.47 15.94 -5.03
N ARG A 57 -0.43 15.23 -3.89
CA ARG A 57 -0.25 13.78 -3.88
C ARG A 57 -0.99 13.10 -2.73
N LEU A 58 -1.46 11.90 -3.01
CA LEU A 58 -1.76 10.89 -2.00
C LEU A 58 -0.48 10.09 -1.72
N ILE A 59 -0.14 9.93 -0.45
CA ILE A 59 0.97 9.10 0.00
C ILE A 59 0.36 7.96 0.82
N ILE A 60 0.74 6.73 0.47
CA ILE A 60 0.29 5.51 1.14
C ILE A 60 1.53 4.80 1.66
N GLU A 61 1.54 4.52 2.95
CA GLU A 61 2.70 3.93 3.64
C GLU A 61 2.23 2.73 4.45
N VAL A 62 2.98 1.64 4.40
CA VAL A 62 2.85 0.53 5.33
C VAL A 62 4.17 0.40 6.08
N THR A 63 4.12 0.45 7.40
CA THR A 63 5.26 0.13 8.27
C THR A 63 5.02 -1.21 8.91
N ASP A 64 6.06 -2.02 9.04
CA ASP A 64 6.04 -3.23 9.84
C ASP A 64 6.85 -3.02 11.14
N GLY A 65 6.98 -4.05 11.95
CA GLY A 65 7.67 -4.06 13.24
C GLY A 65 9.16 -4.37 13.12
N ASP A 66 9.72 -4.46 11.91
CA ASP A 66 11.15 -4.64 11.74
C ASP A 66 11.84 -3.26 11.85
N ASP A 67 12.63 -3.07 12.91
CA ASP A 67 13.42 -1.85 13.12
C ASP A 67 14.65 -1.79 12.18
N HIS A 68 14.92 -2.84 11.41
CA HIS A 68 15.97 -2.82 10.40
C HIS A 68 15.48 -2.15 9.10
N LEU A 69 16.39 -1.41 8.44
CA LEU A 69 16.15 -0.86 7.11
C LEU A 69 15.51 -1.93 6.22
N PRO A 70 14.42 -1.60 5.49
CA PRO A 70 13.69 -2.56 4.68
C PRO A 70 14.67 -3.22 3.72
N ARG A 71 15.01 -4.48 4.01
CA ARG A 71 15.88 -5.25 3.12
C ARG A 71 15.11 -5.32 1.80
N ARG A 72 15.71 -4.79 0.75
CA ARG A 72 15.19 -4.82 -0.62
C ARG A 72 15.12 -6.29 -1.07
N ARG A 73 14.15 -7.04 -0.56
CA ARG A 73 13.89 -8.43 -0.93
C ARG A 73 13.31 -8.36 -2.33
N ARG A 74 14.12 -8.78 -3.31
CA ARG A 74 13.64 -9.02 -4.67
C ARG A 74 12.45 -9.97 -4.56
N ALA A 75 11.32 -9.57 -5.13
CA ALA A 75 10.22 -10.49 -5.37
C ALA A 75 10.77 -11.70 -6.13
N GLU A 76 10.61 -12.90 -5.59
CA GLU A 76 11.07 -14.11 -6.26
C GLU A 76 10.15 -14.40 -7.46
N ALA A 77 10.76 -14.82 -8.57
CA ALA A 77 10.07 -15.09 -9.83
C ALA A 77 9.20 -16.34 -9.66
N GLY A 78 7.94 -16.15 -9.28
CA GLY A 78 6.98 -17.23 -9.01
C GLY A 78 5.92 -16.85 -7.99
N ASP A 79 6.15 -15.77 -7.24
CA ASP A 79 5.18 -15.24 -6.30
C ASP A 79 4.11 -14.43 -7.04
N GLU A 80 2.84 -14.76 -6.84
CA GLU A 80 1.72 -13.86 -7.21
C GLU A 80 1.94 -12.44 -6.62
N ALA A 81 2.74 -12.34 -5.55
CA ALA A 81 3.19 -11.11 -4.90
C ALA A 81 4.01 -10.14 -5.80
N GLY A 82 4.57 -10.62 -6.92
CA GLY A 82 5.23 -9.75 -7.90
C GLY A 82 4.27 -8.80 -8.63
N ARG A 83 2.98 -9.17 -8.74
CA ARG A 83 1.97 -8.33 -9.42
C ARG A 83 1.59 -7.10 -8.60
N GLY A 84 1.53 -7.20 -7.27
CA GLY A 84 1.14 -6.07 -6.42
C GLY A 84 2.10 -4.89 -6.56
N ILE A 85 3.41 -5.16 -6.51
CA ILE A 85 4.44 -4.12 -6.76
C ILE A 85 4.41 -3.64 -8.21
N ALA A 86 4.15 -4.50 -9.20
CA ALA A 86 4.02 -4.06 -10.60
C ALA A 86 2.80 -3.14 -10.82
N ILE A 87 1.68 -3.43 -10.15
CA ILE A 87 0.49 -2.56 -10.14
C ILE A 87 0.86 -1.22 -9.52
N ILE A 88 1.47 -1.22 -8.32
CA ILE A 88 1.92 0.00 -7.64
C ILE A 88 2.88 0.81 -8.53
N ALA A 89 3.84 0.15 -9.19
CA ALA A 89 4.80 0.78 -10.08
C ALA A 89 4.15 1.40 -11.32
N THR A 90 2.99 0.90 -11.75
CA THR A 90 2.23 1.42 -12.90
C THR A 90 1.40 2.65 -12.52
N ILE A 91 0.87 2.69 -11.29
CA ILE A 91 -0.11 3.70 -10.87
C ILE A 91 0.50 4.82 -10.01
N ALA A 92 1.64 4.57 -9.36
CA ALA A 92 2.28 5.53 -8.47
C ALA A 92 3.33 6.36 -9.19
N SER A 93 3.29 7.69 -9.00
CA SER A 93 4.35 8.59 -9.48
C SER A 93 5.73 8.33 -8.85
N SER A 94 5.77 7.69 -7.69
CA SER A 94 6.99 7.26 -6.99
C SER A 94 6.65 6.18 -5.98
N TRP A 95 7.51 5.16 -5.83
CA TRP A 95 7.40 4.12 -4.82
C TRP A 95 8.80 3.68 -4.35
N GLY A 96 8.88 3.10 -3.15
CA GLY A 96 10.13 2.67 -2.54
C GLY A 96 9.96 2.33 -1.07
N SER A 97 11.07 2.01 -0.42
CA SER A 97 11.16 1.72 1.01
C SER A 97 12.21 2.64 1.66
N ARG A 98 12.01 3.02 2.91
CA ARG A 98 12.91 3.90 3.67
C ARG A 98 13.24 3.30 5.03
#